data_AF-A0A352YU48-F1
#
_entry.id   AF-A0A352YU48-F1
#
_cell.length_a   1.000
_cell.length_b   1.000
_cell.length_c   1.000
_cell.angle_alpha   90.00
_cell.angle_beta   90.00
_cell.angle_gamma   90.00
#
_symmetry.space_group_name_H-M   'P 1'
#
loop_
_entity.id
_entity.type
_entity.pdbx_description
1 polymer ?
#
loop_
_entity_poly.entity_id
_entity_poly.type
_entity_poly.pdbx_seq_one_letter_code
_entity_poly.pdbx_strand_id
1 'polypeptide(L)'
;KNMPRYARISVAPIGGITYLPYFSLTRNDEVNAESFEEKAKIAIEYYNRTIIALNQINTLYFIGNRGNTNQEEYAVGGQEQKNKAHFLELAGALAILDFCNEINSLKPTTQVKEFGIEHDTNTISFTDLNIGNAKMISPPLTKFKLFTEYLNKGLSRSLNVSRWTKSNIRLVRGNKQSLLDSNYFKSAEYRTQIQPFNDYFDEWLREMRENKPLFSPFEEITADNALELVKGQTPKGNKSFKALDIQNCLLTDNISIRNRGKKHTMLIKMFGRSTDKVLSKRNLVIR
;
A
#
# COMPACT_ATOMS: atom_id res chain seq x y z
N LYS A 1 -6.44 -27.43 29.17
CA LYS A 1 -7.37 -26.26 29.06
C LYS A 1 -6.87 -25.16 29.99
N ASN A 2 -6.11 -24.19 29.51
CA ASN A 2 -5.86 -22.91 30.19
C ASN A 2 -5.29 -21.93 29.16
N MET A 3 -6.13 -21.51 28.22
CA MET A 3 -5.78 -20.40 27.32
C MET A 3 -5.96 -19.11 28.12
N PRO A 4 -4.91 -18.28 28.27
CA PRO A 4 -5.05 -16.99 28.94
C PRO A 4 -6.17 -16.16 28.31
N ARG A 5 -6.99 -15.51 29.14
CA ARG A 5 -8.12 -14.66 28.69
C ARG A 5 -9.21 -15.39 27.90
N TYR A 6 -9.38 -16.71 28.08
CA TYR A 6 -10.45 -17.51 27.45
C TYR A 6 -11.82 -16.83 27.44
N ALA A 7 -12.27 -16.31 28.58
CA ALA A 7 -13.57 -15.65 28.69
C ALA A 7 -13.72 -14.41 27.79
N ARG A 8 -12.63 -13.71 27.47
CA ARG A 8 -12.64 -12.59 26.52
C ARG A 8 -12.57 -13.06 25.07
N ILE A 9 -11.86 -14.16 24.81
CA ILE A 9 -11.73 -14.75 23.48
C ILE A 9 -13.04 -15.38 23.04
N SER A 10 -13.76 -16.05 23.95
CA SER A 10 -15.02 -16.74 23.64
C SER A 10 -16.17 -15.80 23.26
N VAL A 11 -16.06 -14.50 23.59
CA VAL A 11 -17.05 -13.47 23.26
C VAL A 11 -16.47 -12.40 22.33
N ALA A 12 -15.28 -12.63 21.78
CA ALA A 12 -14.66 -11.70 20.87
C ALA A 12 -15.49 -11.61 19.58
N PRO A 13 -15.68 -10.41 19.01
CA PRO A 13 -16.33 -10.31 17.72
C PRO A 13 -15.55 -11.02 16.63
N ILE A 14 -16.25 -11.66 15.71
CA ILE A 14 -15.67 -12.48 14.63
C ILE A 14 -16.04 -11.88 13.28
N GLY A 15 -15.02 -11.58 12.48
CA GLY A 15 -15.17 -11.23 11.07
C GLY A 15 -14.64 -12.36 10.19
N GLY A 16 -15.28 -12.59 9.05
CA GLY A 16 -14.83 -13.52 8.02
C GLY A 16 -14.70 -12.82 6.67
N ILE A 17 -13.68 -13.15 5.89
CA ILE A 17 -13.51 -12.65 4.52
C ILE A 17 -13.45 -13.86 3.59
N THR A 18 -14.20 -13.78 2.50
CA THR A 18 -14.22 -14.81 1.46
C THR A 18 -13.99 -14.17 0.11
N TYR A 19 -13.23 -14.87 -0.74
CA TYR A 19 -12.91 -14.42 -2.08
C TYR A 19 -13.61 -15.32 -3.10
N LEU A 20 -14.29 -14.71 -4.06
CA LEU A 20 -14.53 -15.38 -5.33
C LEU A 20 -13.18 -15.64 -6.01
N PRO A 21 -13.06 -16.74 -6.77
CA PRO A 21 -11.87 -17.01 -7.56
C PRO A 21 -11.51 -15.82 -8.45
N TYR A 22 -10.25 -15.39 -8.40
CA TYR A 22 -9.76 -14.17 -9.05
C TYR A 22 -8.50 -14.37 -9.90
N PHE A 23 -8.08 -15.62 -10.08
CA PHE A 23 -7.01 -16.02 -10.98
C PHE A 23 -7.39 -17.31 -11.71
N SER A 24 -6.73 -17.59 -12.83
CA SER A 24 -6.73 -18.87 -13.54
C SER A 24 -5.32 -19.49 -13.48
N LEU A 25 -5.15 -20.72 -13.96
CA LEU A 25 -3.87 -21.44 -13.90
C LEU A 25 -3.34 -21.78 -15.29
N THR A 26 -2.01 -21.89 -15.43
CA THR A 26 -1.36 -22.33 -16.68
C THR A 26 -1.67 -23.77 -17.07
N ARG A 27 -2.04 -24.61 -16.11
CA ARG A 27 -2.51 -25.98 -16.31
C ARG A 27 -3.57 -26.34 -15.27
N ASN A 28 -4.42 -27.31 -15.60
CA ASN A 28 -5.41 -27.88 -14.70
C ASN A 28 -4.98 -29.29 -14.33
N ASP A 29 -4.79 -29.53 -13.03
CA ASP A 29 -4.38 -30.84 -12.49
C ASP A 29 -5.08 -31.05 -11.13
N GLU A 30 -4.35 -31.30 -10.03
CA GLU A 30 -4.94 -31.39 -8.68
C GLU A 30 -5.78 -30.15 -8.34
N VAL A 31 -5.28 -28.97 -8.72
CA VAL A 31 -6.03 -27.72 -8.70
C VAL A 31 -6.51 -27.41 -10.12
N ASN A 32 -7.83 -27.41 -10.31
CA ASN A 32 -8.47 -27.10 -11.59
C ASN A 32 -9.27 -25.80 -11.49
N ALA A 33 -8.80 -24.78 -12.22
CA ALA A 33 -9.42 -23.45 -12.24
C ALA A 33 -10.82 -23.45 -12.88
N GLU A 34 -11.14 -24.41 -13.76
CA GLU A 34 -12.47 -24.54 -14.38
C GLU A 34 -13.56 -24.88 -13.35
N SER A 35 -13.18 -25.57 -12.27
CA SER A 35 -14.11 -25.94 -11.19
C SER A 35 -14.35 -24.83 -10.17
N PHE A 36 -13.62 -23.72 -10.26
CA PHE A 36 -13.58 -22.71 -9.21
C PHE A 36 -14.92 -21.99 -9.02
N GLU A 37 -15.61 -21.59 -10.10
CA GLU A 37 -16.89 -20.87 -9.98
C GLU A 37 -18.00 -21.76 -9.38
N GLU A 38 -18.05 -23.03 -9.78
CA GLU A 38 -19.01 -23.99 -9.24
C GLU A 38 -18.77 -24.25 -7.75
N LYS A 39 -17.51 -24.50 -7.36
CA LYS A 39 -17.12 -24.66 -5.96
C LYS A 39 -17.44 -23.42 -5.12
N ALA A 40 -17.22 -22.23 -5.67
CA ALA A 40 -17.56 -20.99 -4.99
C ALA A 40 -19.07 -20.87 -4.75
N LYS A 41 -19.92 -21.22 -5.74
CA LYS A 41 -21.39 -21.25 -5.57
C LYS A 41 -21.83 -22.19 -4.45
N ILE A 42 -21.30 -23.42 -4.45
CA ILE A 42 -21.58 -24.41 -3.41
C ILE A 42 -21.15 -23.91 -2.03
N ALA A 43 -19.96 -23.30 -1.94
CA ALA A 43 -19.45 -22.74 -0.69
C ALA A 43 -20.34 -21.59 -0.18
N ILE A 44 -20.77 -20.68 -1.05
CA ILE A 44 -21.67 -19.59 -0.68
C ILE A 44 -23.01 -20.13 -0.17
N GLU A 45 -23.60 -21.14 -0.83
CA GLU A 45 -24.83 -21.78 -0.36
C GLU A 45 -24.64 -22.44 1.01
N TYR A 46 -23.51 -23.11 1.22
CA TYR A 46 -23.16 -23.70 2.50
C TYR A 46 -23.00 -22.64 3.60
N TYR A 47 -22.28 -21.54 3.33
CA TYR A 47 -22.11 -20.42 4.28
C TYR A 47 -23.44 -19.75 4.60
N ASN A 48 -24.33 -19.63 3.61
CA ASN A 48 -25.66 -19.09 3.84
C ASN A 48 -26.42 -19.91 4.89
N ARG A 49 -26.38 -21.24 4.77
CA ARG A 49 -27.09 -22.16 5.69
C ARG A 49 -26.43 -22.28 7.07
N THR A 50 -25.11 -22.25 7.14
CA THR A 50 -24.35 -22.63 8.34
C THR A 50 -23.74 -21.46 9.11
N ILE A 51 -23.45 -20.34 8.44
CA ILE A 51 -22.80 -19.17 9.05
C ILE A 51 -23.80 -18.01 9.13
N ILE A 52 -24.40 -17.63 7.99
CA ILE A 52 -25.26 -16.45 7.90
C ILE A 52 -26.58 -16.71 8.63
N ALA A 53 -27.32 -17.75 8.25
CA ALA A 53 -28.62 -18.07 8.86
C ALA A 53 -28.53 -18.41 10.36
N LEU A 54 -27.38 -18.92 10.82
CA LEU A 54 -27.14 -19.29 12.21
C LEU A 54 -26.38 -18.22 13.02
N ASN A 55 -26.15 -17.04 12.45
CA ASN A 55 -25.48 -15.92 13.12
C ASN A 55 -24.14 -16.28 13.79
N GLN A 56 -23.33 -17.13 13.14
CA GLN A 56 -22.10 -17.67 13.75
C GLN A 56 -20.95 -16.66 13.84
N ILE A 57 -21.00 -15.60 13.02
CA ILE A 57 -20.00 -14.53 12.99
C ILE A 57 -20.70 -13.17 12.88
N ASN A 58 -20.03 -12.08 13.22
CA ASN A 58 -20.64 -10.75 13.22
C ASN A 58 -20.72 -10.15 11.82
N THR A 59 -19.65 -10.28 11.03
CA THR A 59 -19.57 -9.72 9.68
C THR A 59 -18.89 -10.70 8.73
N LEU A 60 -19.52 -10.97 7.58
CA LEU A 60 -18.98 -11.75 6.49
C LEU A 60 -18.78 -10.84 5.28
N TYR A 61 -17.54 -10.72 4.81
CA TYR A 61 -17.19 -9.96 3.62
C TYR A 61 -17.07 -10.91 2.42
N PHE A 62 -17.79 -10.62 1.35
CA PHE A 62 -17.62 -11.24 0.04
C PHE A 62 -16.87 -10.29 -0.88
N ILE A 63 -15.76 -10.76 -1.43
CA ILE A 63 -14.92 -9.98 -2.32
C ILE A 63 -14.77 -10.77 -3.61
N GLY A 64 -14.99 -10.14 -4.74
CA GLY A 64 -14.94 -10.86 -6.01
C GLY A 64 -14.89 -9.95 -7.21
N ASN A 65 -14.37 -10.50 -8.30
CA ASN A 65 -14.38 -9.90 -9.62
C ASN A 65 -14.68 -10.99 -10.62
N ARG A 66 -15.87 -10.94 -11.23
CA ARG A 66 -16.27 -11.93 -12.22
C ARG A 66 -15.76 -11.49 -13.60
N GLY A 67 -15.06 -12.39 -14.29
CA GLY A 67 -14.88 -12.26 -15.74
C GLY A 67 -13.63 -11.54 -16.22
N ASN A 68 -12.56 -11.46 -15.44
CA ASN A 68 -11.24 -11.07 -15.92
C ASN A 68 -10.20 -11.50 -14.90
N THR A 69 -9.56 -12.64 -15.12
CA THR A 69 -8.58 -13.19 -14.18
C THR A 69 -7.25 -13.39 -14.88
N ASN A 70 -6.16 -13.00 -14.22
CA ASN A 70 -4.82 -13.29 -14.71
C ASN A 70 -4.56 -14.80 -14.68
N GLN A 71 -3.68 -15.26 -15.56
CA GLN A 71 -3.19 -16.64 -15.55
C GLN A 71 -1.93 -16.70 -14.70
N GLU A 72 -2.01 -17.43 -13.60
CA GLU A 72 -0.89 -17.67 -12.69
C GLU A 72 -0.23 -19.01 -13.01
N GLU A 73 1.06 -19.12 -12.72
CA GLU A 73 1.76 -20.39 -12.87
C GLU A 73 1.18 -21.43 -11.90
N TYR A 74 0.93 -22.63 -12.40
CA TYR A 74 0.46 -23.72 -11.56
C TYR A 74 1.50 -24.08 -10.50
N ALA A 75 1.07 -24.08 -9.25
CA ALA A 75 1.76 -24.66 -8.12
C ALA A 75 0.74 -25.26 -7.15
N VAL A 76 1.09 -26.38 -6.48
CA VAL A 76 0.23 -27.05 -5.49
C VAL A 76 0.25 -26.32 -4.13
N GLY A 77 1.19 -25.38 -3.95
CA GLY A 77 1.26 -24.49 -2.79
C GLY A 77 2.69 -24.21 -2.31
N GLY A 78 2.79 -23.57 -1.15
CA GLY A 78 4.07 -23.32 -0.48
C GLY A 78 4.89 -22.21 -1.13
N GLN A 79 6.21 -22.39 -1.19
CA GLN A 79 7.14 -21.37 -1.74
C GLN A 79 7.03 -21.20 -3.27
N GLU A 80 6.43 -22.18 -3.96
CA GLU A 80 6.26 -22.16 -5.41
C GLU A 80 5.01 -21.39 -5.85
N GLN A 81 4.05 -21.17 -4.95
CA GLN A 81 2.84 -20.41 -5.25
C GLN A 81 3.09 -18.91 -5.08
N LYS A 82 3.60 -18.29 -6.14
CA LYS A 82 3.96 -16.86 -6.19
C LYS A 82 2.93 -16.07 -7.01
N ASN A 83 1.68 -16.10 -6.56
CA ASN A 83 0.62 -15.34 -7.20
C ASN A 83 0.94 -13.85 -7.14
N LYS A 84 0.74 -13.16 -8.26
CA LYS A 84 0.90 -11.70 -8.32
C LYS A 84 -0.13 -11.00 -7.44
N ALA A 85 0.26 -9.87 -6.85
CA ALA A 85 -0.63 -9.02 -6.09
C ALA A 85 -1.86 -8.61 -6.90
N HIS A 86 -3.02 -8.57 -6.23
CA HIS A 86 -4.30 -8.26 -6.87
C HIS A 86 -5.06 -7.17 -6.11
N PHE A 87 -5.77 -6.30 -6.83
CA PHE A 87 -6.66 -5.31 -6.22
C PHE A 87 -7.68 -5.91 -5.22
N LEU A 88 -8.12 -7.16 -5.41
CA LEU A 88 -9.04 -7.83 -4.50
C LEU A 88 -8.41 -8.06 -3.13
N GLU A 89 -7.10 -8.32 -3.06
CA GLU A 89 -6.36 -8.46 -1.81
C GLU A 89 -6.26 -7.12 -1.08
N LEU A 90 -6.13 -6.00 -1.81
CA LEU A 90 -6.23 -4.66 -1.24
C LEU A 90 -7.66 -4.38 -0.71
N ALA A 91 -8.70 -4.77 -1.45
CA ALA A 91 -10.09 -4.69 -0.98
C ALA A 91 -10.31 -5.52 0.30
N GLY A 92 -9.68 -6.70 0.40
CA GLY A 92 -9.71 -7.52 1.61
C GLY A 92 -8.97 -6.91 2.79
N ALA A 93 -7.83 -6.28 2.54
CA ALA A 93 -7.15 -5.51 3.58
C ALA A 93 -8.02 -4.35 4.09
N LEU A 94 -8.77 -3.69 3.21
CA LEU A 94 -9.75 -2.65 3.60
C LEU A 94 -10.91 -3.22 4.42
N ALA A 95 -11.36 -4.45 4.14
CA ALA A 95 -12.39 -5.12 4.94
C ALA A 95 -11.95 -5.37 6.40
N ILE A 96 -10.66 -5.66 6.64
CA ILE A 96 -10.13 -5.76 8.01
C ILE A 96 -10.25 -4.43 8.75
N LEU A 97 -9.96 -3.32 8.06
CA LEU A 97 -10.04 -1.98 8.65
C LEU A 97 -11.49 -1.55 8.90
N ASP A 98 -12.40 -1.85 7.98
CA ASP A 98 -13.84 -1.68 8.16
C ASP A 98 -14.34 -2.43 9.41
N PHE A 99 -14.00 -3.72 9.53
CA PHE A 99 -14.36 -4.53 10.68
C PHE A 99 -13.85 -3.97 12.00
N CYS A 100 -12.57 -3.57 12.05
CA CYS A 100 -11.96 -2.97 13.24
C CYS A 100 -12.62 -1.64 13.63
N ASN A 101 -13.02 -0.81 12.67
CA ASN A 101 -13.69 0.45 12.92
C ASN A 101 -15.10 0.26 13.47
N GLU A 102 -15.79 -0.81 13.07
CA GLU A 102 -17.15 -1.11 13.50
C GLU A 102 -17.24 -2.02 14.72
N ILE A 103 -16.11 -2.44 15.30
CA ILE A 103 -16.05 -3.50 16.31
C ILE A 103 -16.98 -3.28 17.52
N ASN A 104 -17.24 -2.02 17.87
CA ASN A 104 -18.10 -1.63 19.00
C ASN A 104 -19.60 -1.50 18.62
N SER A 105 -19.92 -1.53 17.34
CA SER A 105 -21.29 -1.39 16.79
C SER A 105 -21.77 -2.64 16.05
N LEU A 106 -21.05 -3.76 16.20
CA LEU A 106 -21.40 -5.02 15.55
C LEU A 106 -22.74 -5.55 16.07
N LYS A 107 -23.54 -6.06 15.15
CA LYS A 107 -24.84 -6.65 15.48
C LYS A 107 -24.67 -8.12 15.88
N PRO A 108 -25.59 -8.67 16.69
CA PRO A 108 -25.66 -10.10 16.94
C PRO A 108 -26.00 -10.91 15.69
N THR A 109 -26.72 -10.32 14.74
CA THR A 109 -27.02 -10.94 13.45
C THR A 109 -25.86 -10.79 12.48
N THR A 110 -25.50 -11.85 11.75
CA THR A 110 -24.46 -11.80 10.72
C THR A 110 -24.79 -10.72 9.70
N GLN A 111 -23.90 -9.75 9.54
CA GLN A 111 -23.97 -8.78 8.46
C GLN A 111 -23.17 -9.28 7.27
N VAL A 112 -23.74 -9.19 6.07
CA VAL A 112 -23.05 -9.50 4.82
C VAL A 112 -22.64 -8.18 4.16
N LYS A 113 -21.37 -8.07 3.80
CA LYS A 113 -20.81 -6.89 3.13
C LYS A 113 -20.07 -7.29 1.86
N GLU A 114 -20.07 -6.39 0.90
CA GLU A 114 -19.35 -6.51 -0.37
C GLU A 114 -18.48 -5.27 -0.59
N PHE A 115 -17.46 -5.40 -1.44
CA PHE A 115 -16.63 -4.26 -1.84
C PHE A 115 -17.09 -3.73 -3.20
N GLY A 116 -17.53 -2.48 -3.23
CA GLY A 116 -17.94 -1.77 -4.45
C GLY A 116 -16.99 -0.64 -4.83
N ILE A 117 -16.95 -0.34 -6.14
CA ILE A 117 -16.34 0.86 -6.72
C ILE A 117 -17.44 1.80 -7.23
N GLU A 118 -17.15 3.10 -7.29
CA GLU A 118 -18.12 4.15 -7.63
C GLU A 118 -18.44 4.20 -9.15
N HIS A 119 -17.50 3.74 -9.97
CA HIS A 119 -17.64 3.71 -11.44
C HIS A 119 -17.40 2.31 -11.97
N ASP A 120 -18.21 1.88 -12.95
CA ASP A 120 -18.00 0.62 -13.67
C ASP A 120 -16.78 0.75 -14.61
N THR A 121 -15.61 0.36 -14.10
CA THR A 121 -14.32 0.48 -14.79
C THR A 121 -13.40 -0.69 -14.48
N ASN A 122 -12.67 -1.13 -15.49
CA ASN A 122 -11.60 -2.13 -15.35
C ASN A 122 -10.24 -1.50 -14.99
N THR A 123 -10.14 -0.18 -14.93
CA THR A 123 -8.93 0.55 -14.50
C THR A 123 -9.28 1.44 -13.33
N ILE A 124 -8.98 0.95 -12.14
CA ILE A 124 -9.29 1.56 -10.86
C ILE A 124 -8.17 2.53 -10.47
N SER A 125 -8.56 3.75 -10.15
CA SER A 125 -7.73 4.78 -9.54
C SER A 125 -8.32 5.18 -8.19
N PHE A 126 -7.72 6.16 -7.49
CA PHE A 126 -8.29 6.62 -6.21
C PHE A 126 -9.68 7.24 -6.33
N THR A 127 -10.05 7.81 -7.49
CA THR A 127 -11.36 8.45 -7.70
C THR A 127 -12.48 7.45 -7.98
N ASP A 128 -12.13 6.19 -8.23
CA ASP A 128 -13.09 5.11 -8.47
C ASP A 128 -13.45 4.38 -7.17
N LEU A 129 -12.75 4.68 -6.08
CA LEU A 129 -13.07 4.17 -4.75
C LEU A 129 -14.06 5.09 -4.05
N ASN A 130 -14.88 4.53 -3.16
CA ASN A 130 -15.66 5.35 -2.26
C ASN A 130 -14.76 6.30 -1.46
N ILE A 131 -15.33 7.43 -1.05
CA ILE A 131 -14.56 8.52 -0.43
C ILE A 131 -13.83 8.07 0.85
N GLY A 132 -14.41 7.15 1.64
CA GLY A 132 -13.78 6.63 2.86
C GLY A 132 -12.50 5.84 2.55
N ASN A 133 -12.58 4.90 1.62
CA ASN A 133 -11.46 4.08 1.16
C ASN A 133 -10.40 4.96 0.48
N ALA A 134 -10.81 5.90 -0.37
CA ALA A 134 -9.92 6.82 -1.05
C ALA A 134 -9.11 7.66 -0.04
N LYS A 135 -9.77 8.24 0.98
CA LYS A 135 -9.12 8.99 2.06
C LYS A 135 -8.15 8.13 2.89
N MET A 136 -8.47 6.85 3.04
CA MET A 136 -7.65 5.92 3.80
C MET A 136 -6.34 5.58 3.09
N ILE A 137 -6.39 5.31 1.77
CA ILE A 137 -5.22 4.79 1.04
C ILE A 137 -4.48 5.84 0.22
N SER A 138 -5.16 6.89 -0.28
CA SER A 138 -4.53 7.91 -1.14
C SER A 138 -3.36 8.60 -0.44
N PRO A 139 -3.47 9.09 0.81
CA PRO A 139 -2.35 9.75 1.48
C PRO A 139 -1.11 8.84 1.72
N PRO A 140 -1.22 7.66 2.37
CA PRO A 140 -0.04 6.85 2.64
C PRO A 140 0.62 6.31 1.37
N LEU A 141 -0.16 5.85 0.38
CA LEU A 141 0.38 5.31 -0.86
C LEU A 141 1.06 6.40 -1.70
N THR A 142 0.46 7.58 -1.81
CA THR A 142 1.07 8.70 -2.57
C THR A 142 2.35 9.19 -1.90
N LYS A 143 2.38 9.27 -0.57
CA LYS A 143 3.59 9.65 0.18
C LYS A 143 4.72 8.66 -0.05
N PHE A 144 4.41 7.37 0.00
CA PHE A 144 5.41 6.32 -0.15
C PHE A 144 5.89 6.21 -1.60
N LYS A 145 4.98 6.28 -2.58
CA LYS A 145 5.35 6.32 -4.01
C LYS A 145 6.23 7.51 -4.34
N LEU A 146 5.89 8.72 -3.86
CA LEU A 146 6.72 9.90 -4.08
C LEU A 146 8.12 9.77 -3.44
N PHE A 147 8.22 9.11 -2.28
CA PHE A 147 9.50 8.81 -1.63
C PHE A 147 10.35 7.84 -2.48
N THR A 148 9.76 6.73 -2.91
CA THR A 148 10.42 5.73 -3.75
C THR A 148 10.90 6.34 -5.07
N GLU A 149 10.03 7.06 -5.77
CA GLU A 149 10.35 7.75 -7.01
C GLU A 149 11.45 8.81 -6.82
N TYR A 150 11.44 9.53 -5.70
CA TYR A 150 12.52 10.47 -5.39
C TYR A 150 13.86 9.75 -5.25
N LEU A 151 13.91 8.63 -4.52
CA LEU A 151 15.16 7.87 -4.35
C LEU A 151 15.67 7.31 -5.67
N ASN A 152 14.77 6.88 -6.56
CA ASN A 152 15.13 6.29 -7.85
C ASN A 152 15.53 7.34 -8.89
N LYS A 153 14.79 8.45 -8.98
CA LYS A 153 14.90 9.42 -10.09
C LYS A 153 15.41 10.81 -9.68
N GLY A 154 15.25 11.18 -8.41
CA GLY A 154 15.62 12.50 -7.87
C GLY A 154 16.95 12.53 -7.11
N LEU A 155 17.32 11.44 -6.46
CA LEU A 155 18.46 11.38 -5.55
C LEU A 155 19.78 11.72 -6.23
N SER A 156 20.01 11.22 -7.45
CA SER A 156 21.25 11.49 -8.21
C SER A 156 21.49 12.99 -8.45
N ARG A 157 20.42 13.77 -8.67
CA ARG A 157 20.48 15.23 -8.85
C ARG A 157 20.73 15.98 -7.54
N SER A 158 20.36 15.40 -6.39
CA SER A 158 20.49 16.04 -5.08
C SER A 158 21.76 15.64 -4.32
N LEU A 159 22.34 14.46 -4.58
CA LEU A 159 23.57 13.99 -3.95
C LEU A 159 24.72 14.96 -4.17
N ASN A 160 25.36 15.39 -3.07
CA ASN A 160 26.44 16.38 -3.08
C ASN A 160 26.08 17.73 -3.72
N VAL A 161 24.79 18.02 -3.94
CA VAL A 161 24.28 19.30 -4.45
C VAL A 161 23.39 19.95 -3.40
N SER A 162 22.35 19.25 -2.97
CA SER A 162 21.40 19.70 -1.95
C SER A 162 22.02 19.68 -0.56
N ARG A 163 21.69 20.68 0.28
CA ARG A 163 22.26 20.79 1.64
C ARG A 163 21.97 19.58 2.53
N TRP A 164 20.82 18.94 2.32
CA TRP A 164 20.40 17.77 3.08
C TRP A 164 21.18 16.49 2.74
N THR A 165 21.97 16.46 1.66
CA THR A 165 22.84 15.32 1.27
C THR A 165 24.33 15.60 1.44
N LYS A 166 24.69 16.82 1.87
CA LYS A 166 26.08 17.25 1.98
C LYS A 166 26.64 17.05 3.39
N SER A 167 27.78 16.39 3.45
CA SER A 167 28.63 16.25 4.64
C SER A 167 30.01 16.86 4.39
N ASN A 168 30.83 16.95 5.44
CA ASN A 168 32.20 17.48 5.40
C ASN A 168 32.32 18.89 4.79
N ILE A 169 31.27 19.70 4.93
CA ILE A 169 31.29 21.09 4.47
C ILE A 169 32.23 21.88 5.39
N ARG A 170 33.28 22.48 4.81
CA ARG A 170 34.24 23.30 5.55
C ARG A 170 33.51 24.41 6.34
N LEU A 171 33.94 24.66 7.57
CA LEU A 171 33.36 25.68 8.48
C LEU A 171 31.92 25.42 8.94
N VAL A 172 31.30 24.28 8.59
CA VAL A 172 30.00 23.87 9.12
C VAL A 172 30.20 22.94 10.32
N ARG A 173 29.56 23.27 11.45
CA ARG A 173 29.63 22.46 12.68
C ARG A 173 29.21 21.01 12.43
N GLY A 174 29.85 20.05 13.09
CA GLY A 174 29.60 18.61 12.88
C GLY A 174 28.13 18.17 13.10
N ASN A 175 27.43 18.82 14.03
CA ASN A 175 25.99 18.58 14.27
C ASN A 175 25.08 19.12 13.15
N LYS A 176 25.62 19.94 12.24
CA LYS A 176 24.94 20.50 11.07
C LYS A 176 25.29 19.75 9.78
N GLN A 177 26.36 18.96 9.73
CA GLN A 177 26.66 18.11 8.57
C GLN A 177 25.50 17.13 8.31
N SER A 178 25.22 16.74 7.07
CA SER A 178 24.17 15.72 6.86
C SER A 178 24.59 14.36 7.46
N LEU A 179 23.62 13.53 7.82
CA LEU A 179 23.85 12.11 8.11
C LEU A 179 23.51 11.22 6.89
N LEU A 180 22.85 11.81 5.90
CA LEU A 180 22.31 11.16 4.70
C LEU A 180 23.13 11.60 3.49
N ASP A 181 24.43 11.36 3.52
CA ASP A 181 25.36 11.71 2.45
C ASP A 181 25.62 10.55 1.48
N SER A 182 26.49 10.77 0.50
CA SER A 182 26.85 9.74 -0.49
C SER A 182 27.33 8.43 0.15
N ASN A 183 28.02 8.48 1.30
CA ASN A 183 28.49 7.27 1.97
C ASN A 183 27.33 6.46 2.54
N TYR A 184 26.32 7.13 3.12
CA TYR A 184 25.12 6.45 3.59
C TYR A 184 24.34 5.79 2.44
N PHE A 185 24.14 6.48 1.31
CA PHE A 185 23.40 5.89 0.18
C PHE A 185 24.16 4.78 -0.55
N LYS A 186 25.48 4.66 -0.34
CA LYS A 186 26.31 3.54 -0.80
C LYS A 186 26.49 2.43 0.24
N SER A 187 25.98 2.63 1.46
CA SER A 187 26.18 1.70 2.57
C SER A 187 25.39 0.40 2.40
N ALA A 188 25.86 -0.65 3.06
CA ALA A 188 25.16 -1.93 3.12
C ALA A 188 23.78 -1.79 3.80
N GLU A 189 23.67 -0.95 4.84
CA GLU A 189 22.41 -0.66 5.54
C GLU A 189 21.34 -0.24 4.51
N TYR A 190 21.64 0.77 3.67
CA TYR A 190 20.70 1.29 2.67
C TYR A 190 20.29 0.25 1.64
N ARG A 191 21.28 -0.46 1.09
CA ARG A 191 21.08 -1.47 0.05
C ARG A 191 20.33 -2.71 0.52
N THR A 192 20.33 -2.99 1.82
CA THR A 192 19.71 -4.21 2.38
C THR A 192 18.38 -3.94 3.06
N GLN A 193 18.08 -2.70 3.45
CA GLN A 193 16.85 -2.37 4.18
C GLN A 193 15.91 -1.43 3.43
N ILE A 194 16.43 -0.34 2.85
CA ILE A 194 15.58 0.67 2.19
C ILE A 194 15.29 0.28 0.75
N GLN A 195 16.34 -0.04 0.00
CA GLN A 195 16.20 -0.35 -1.42
C GLN A 195 15.29 -1.58 -1.64
N PRO A 196 15.46 -2.71 -0.94
CA PRO A 196 14.61 -3.88 -1.19
C PRO A 196 13.14 -3.63 -0.83
N PHE A 197 12.85 -2.88 0.24
CA PHE A 197 11.47 -2.56 0.59
C PHE A 197 10.80 -1.65 -0.46
N ASN A 198 11.55 -0.69 -1.01
CA ASN A 198 11.07 0.13 -2.12
C ASN A 198 10.84 -0.70 -3.39
N ASP A 199 11.75 -1.64 -3.69
CA ASP A 199 11.64 -2.53 -4.84
C ASP A 199 10.40 -3.44 -4.71
N TYR A 200 10.15 -4.03 -3.53
CA TYR A 200 8.92 -4.81 -3.27
C TYR A 200 7.64 -3.97 -3.38
N PHE A 201 7.69 -2.70 -2.97
CA PHE A 201 6.54 -1.81 -3.13
C PHE A 201 6.25 -1.46 -4.59
N ASP A 202 7.30 -1.19 -5.38
CA ASP A 202 7.14 -0.95 -6.82
C ASP A 202 6.68 -2.21 -7.55
N GLU A 203 7.18 -3.39 -7.16
CA GLU A 203 6.69 -4.69 -7.64
C GLU A 203 5.20 -4.89 -7.32
N TRP A 204 4.79 -4.70 -6.06
CA TRP A 204 3.40 -4.82 -5.63
C TRP A 204 2.46 -3.89 -6.42
N LEU A 205 2.86 -2.62 -6.64
CA LEU A 205 2.08 -1.69 -7.47
C LEU A 205 2.04 -2.11 -8.94
N ARG A 206 3.15 -2.61 -9.49
CA ARG A 206 3.24 -3.08 -10.87
C ARG A 206 2.34 -4.29 -11.09
N GLU A 207 2.39 -5.26 -10.20
CA GLU A 207 1.56 -6.47 -10.26
C GLU A 207 0.07 -6.13 -10.28
N MET A 208 -0.40 -5.24 -9.39
CA MET A 208 -1.79 -4.81 -9.41
C MET A 208 -2.15 -3.97 -10.65
N ARG A 209 -1.22 -3.19 -11.22
CA ARG A 209 -1.42 -2.44 -12.47
C ARG A 209 -1.51 -3.38 -13.69
N GLU A 210 -0.84 -4.52 -13.63
CA GLU A 210 -0.85 -5.56 -14.67
C GLU A 210 -1.96 -6.61 -14.44
N ASN A 211 -2.73 -6.50 -13.35
CA ASN A 211 -3.85 -7.38 -13.01
C ASN A 211 -5.18 -6.89 -13.57
N LYS A 212 -6.24 -7.70 -13.42
CA LYS A 212 -7.59 -7.33 -13.83
C LYS A 212 -8.62 -7.49 -12.68
N PRO A 213 -9.32 -6.42 -12.25
CA PRO A 213 -9.15 -5.04 -12.68
C PRO A 213 -7.74 -4.50 -12.37
N LEU A 214 -7.31 -3.56 -13.21
CA LEU A 214 -6.06 -2.85 -13.03
C LEU A 214 -6.24 -1.88 -11.89
N PHE A 215 -5.30 -1.84 -10.94
CA PHE A 215 -5.21 -0.73 -10.00
C PHE A 215 -4.02 0.14 -10.38
N SER A 216 -4.31 1.32 -10.92
CA SER A 216 -3.30 2.25 -11.45
C SER A 216 -3.60 3.69 -11.03
N PRO A 217 -3.39 4.03 -9.74
CA PRO A 217 -3.64 5.38 -9.23
C PRO A 217 -2.50 6.37 -9.56
N PHE A 218 -1.40 5.90 -10.12
CA PHE A 218 -0.18 6.69 -10.33
C PHE A 218 0.23 6.77 -11.80
N GLU A 219 0.72 7.94 -12.19
CA GLU A 219 1.32 8.21 -13.50
C GLU A 219 2.83 7.97 -13.48
N GLU A 220 3.39 7.74 -14.66
CA GLU A 220 4.84 7.70 -14.85
C GLU A 220 5.43 9.11 -14.81
N ILE A 221 6.43 9.30 -13.95
CA ILE A 221 7.05 10.59 -13.71
C ILE A 221 8.56 10.59 -13.98
N THR A 222 9.08 11.78 -14.21
CA THR A 222 10.48 12.15 -14.24
C THR A 222 10.79 13.08 -13.06
N ALA A 223 12.05 13.45 -12.89
CA ALA A 223 12.42 14.41 -11.86
C ALA A 223 11.81 15.81 -12.04
N ASP A 224 11.45 16.18 -13.27
CA ASP A 224 10.97 17.53 -13.62
C ASP A 224 9.44 17.67 -13.48
N ASN A 225 8.69 16.56 -13.57
CA ASN A 225 7.24 16.51 -13.37
C ASN A 225 6.79 15.62 -12.20
N ALA A 226 7.68 15.40 -11.23
CA ALA A 226 7.48 14.50 -10.09
C ALA A 226 6.16 14.65 -9.29
N LEU A 227 5.53 15.82 -9.28
CA LEU A 227 4.27 16.07 -8.58
C LEU A 227 3.03 15.81 -9.44
N GLU A 228 3.18 15.44 -10.71
CA GLU A 228 2.10 14.95 -11.60
C GLU A 228 1.84 13.44 -11.39
N LEU A 229 2.39 12.89 -10.32
CA LEU A 229 2.39 11.46 -9.97
C LEU A 229 1.00 10.86 -9.79
N VAL A 230 0.00 11.64 -9.37
CA VAL A 230 -1.34 11.10 -9.05
C VAL A 230 -2.24 11.26 -10.26
N LYS A 231 -2.81 10.14 -10.72
CA LYS A 231 -3.71 10.12 -11.87
C LYS A 231 -4.92 11.02 -11.64
N GLY A 232 -5.25 11.81 -12.66
CA GLY A 232 -6.37 12.76 -12.61
C GLY A 232 -6.13 14.02 -11.77
N GLN A 233 -4.93 14.23 -11.22
CA GLN A 233 -4.59 15.41 -10.43
C GLN A 233 -3.59 16.32 -11.16
N THR A 234 -3.87 17.63 -11.19
CA THR A 234 -2.98 18.62 -11.80
C THR A 234 -2.35 19.52 -10.73
N PRO A 235 -1.08 19.30 -10.33
CA PRO A 235 -0.42 20.11 -9.32
C PRO A 235 -0.22 21.56 -9.78
N LYS A 236 -0.44 22.51 -8.87
CA LYS A 236 -0.11 23.94 -9.08
C LYS A 236 1.34 24.26 -8.73
N GLY A 237 1.98 25.13 -9.53
CA GLY A 237 3.34 25.64 -9.28
C GLY A 237 4.44 24.69 -9.74
N ASN A 238 5.62 24.76 -9.11
CA ASN A 238 6.74 23.86 -9.44
C ASN A 238 6.36 22.40 -9.18
N LYS A 239 6.50 21.58 -10.22
CA LYS A 239 6.12 20.16 -10.28
C LYS A 239 7.30 19.20 -10.09
N SER A 240 8.53 19.69 -9.97
CA SER A 240 9.73 18.86 -9.85
C SER A 240 10.00 18.43 -8.40
N PHE A 241 10.94 17.50 -8.24
CA PHE A 241 11.43 17.07 -6.93
C PHE A 241 12.07 18.19 -6.09
N LYS A 242 12.35 19.36 -6.68
CA LYS A 242 12.88 20.54 -5.97
C LYS A 242 12.02 20.93 -4.77
N ALA A 243 10.71 20.71 -4.82
CA ALA A 243 9.83 20.97 -3.69
C ALA A 243 10.19 20.12 -2.44
N LEU A 244 10.58 18.86 -2.65
CA LEU A 244 11.04 17.97 -1.57
C LEU A 244 12.44 18.33 -1.11
N ASP A 245 13.35 18.66 -2.02
CA ASP A 245 14.69 19.14 -1.66
C ASP A 245 14.63 20.33 -0.71
N ILE A 246 13.76 21.31 -0.98
CA ILE A 246 13.57 22.48 -0.13
C ILE A 246 13.11 22.04 1.27
N GLN A 247 12.10 21.18 1.37
CA GLN A 247 11.62 20.70 2.68
C GLN A 247 12.66 19.86 3.41
N ASN A 248 13.38 18.97 2.71
CA ASN A 248 14.44 18.16 3.29
C ASN A 248 15.60 19.03 3.81
N CYS A 249 15.97 20.10 3.11
CA CYS A 249 16.96 21.07 3.58
C CYS A 249 16.51 21.78 4.86
N LEU A 250 15.23 22.11 5.00
CA LEU A 250 14.67 22.71 6.23
C LEU A 250 14.63 21.71 7.40
N LEU A 251 14.51 20.41 7.09
CA LEU A 251 14.34 19.34 8.08
C LEU A 251 15.66 18.69 8.52
N THR A 252 16.72 18.70 7.70
CA THR A 252 17.97 17.93 7.94
C THR A 252 18.65 18.22 9.30
N ASP A 253 18.43 19.42 9.84
CA ASP A 253 18.96 19.88 11.12
C ASP A 253 17.98 19.68 12.31
N ASN A 254 16.76 19.20 12.06
CA ASN A 254 15.73 19.07 13.09
C ASN A 254 16.07 17.91 14.06
N ILE A 255 16.21 18.24 15.33
CA ILE A 255 16.65 17.29 16.37
C ILE A 255 15.66 16.11 16.53
N SER A 256 14.35 16.33 16.35
CA SER A 256 13.33 15.28 16.49
C SER A 256 13.37 14.19 15.42
N ILE A 257 14.05 14.44 14.29
CA ILE A 257 14.21 13.45 13.20
C ILE A 257 15.62 12.91 13.11
N ARG A 258 16.62 13.70 13.53
CA ARG A 258 18.03 13.40 13.34
C ARG A 258 18.44 12.24 14.25
N ASN A 259 18.96 11.16 13.67
CA ASN A 259 19.40 9.98 14.40
C ASN A 259 20.71 9.44 13.82
N ARG A 260 21.79 9.46 14.62
CA ARG A 260 23.12 8.99 14.19
C ARG A 260 23.24 7.47 14.13
N GLY A 261 22.59 6.76 15.05
CA GLY A 261 22.65 5.30 15.14
C GLY A 261 21.65 4.59 14.24
N LYS A 262 20.61 5.30 13.76
CA LYS A 262 19.59 4.76 12.85
C LYS A 262 19.32 5.74 11.72
N LYS A 263 20.25 5.80 10.76
CA LYS A 263 20.18 6.76 9.64
C LYS A 263 18.95 6.52 8.75
N HIS A 264 18.54 5.26 8.57
CA HIS A 264 17.27 4.92 7.90
C HIS A 264 16.05 5.54 8.56
N THR A 265 15.98 5.50 9.91
CA THR A 265 14.89 6.15 10.64
C THR A 265 14.88 7.66 10.39
N MET A 266 16.05 8.31 10.29
CA MET A 266 16.12 9.72 9.93
C MET A 266 15.60 9.96 8.51
N LEU A 267 16.03 9.16 7.52
CA LEU A 267 15.57 9.26 6.13
C LEU A 267 14.04 9.15 6.05
N ILE A 268 13.46 8.09 6.63
CA ILE A 268 12.02 7.80 6.60
C ILE A 268 11.24 8.91 7.31
N LYS A 269 11.67 9.37 8.49
CA LYS A 269 10.99 10.46 9.20
C LYS A 269 11.07 11.79 8.44
N MET A 270 12.22 12.08 7.85
CA MET A 270 12.42 13.32 7.08
C MET A 270 11.51 13.33 5.85
N PHE A 271 11.53 12.26 5.05
CA PHE A 271 10.65 12.13 3.88
C PHE A 271 9.19 12.04 4.28
N GLY A 272 8.84 11.32 5.33
CA GLY A 272 7.48 11.25 5.86
C GLY A 272 6.89 12.61 6.24
N ARG A 273 7.71 13.58 6.65
CA ARG A 273 7.30 14.97 6.90
C ARG A 273 7.34 15.84 5.65
N SER A 274 8.36 15.70 4.80
CA SER A 274 8.49 16.53 3.60
C SER A 274 7.46 16.18 2.53
N THR A 275 7.21 14.90 2.27
CA THR A 275 6.15 14.45 1.35
C THR A 275 4.78 14.88 1.85
N ASP A 276 4.51 14.73 3.15
CA ASP A 276 3.26 15.18 3.75
C ASP A 276 3.01 16.66 3.49
N LYS A 277 3.99 17.51 3.78
CA LYS A 277 3.87 18.95 3.62
C LYS A 277 3.75 19.36 2.15
N VAL A 278 4.51 18.72 1.25
CA VAL A 278 4.44 19.00 -0.19
C VAL A 278 3.08 18.58 -0.75
N LEU A 279 2.63 17.35 -0.49
CA LEU A 279 1.36 16.83 -0.98
C LEU A 279 0.17 17.61 -0.42
N SER A 280 0.19 17.96 0.88
CA SER A 280 -0.83 18.83 1.51
C SER A 280 -0.94 20.17 0.79
N LYS A 281 0.20 20.85 0.59
CA LYS A 281 0.25 22.19 0.01
C LYS A 281 -0.20 22.20 -1.45
N ARG A 282 -0.14 21.05 -2.12
CA ARG A 282 -0.48 20.88 -3.54
C ARG A 282 -1.83 20.21 -3.77
N ASN A 283 -2.56 19.83 -2.70
CA ASN A 283 -3.83 19.10 -2.77
C ASN A 283 -3.75 17.82 -3.62
N LEU A 284 -2.65 17.07 -3.48
CA LEU A 284 -2.39 15.86 -4.28
C LEU A 284 -2.86 14.56 -3.63
N VAL A 285 -3.58 14.65 -2.51
CA VAL A 285 -4.09 13.49 -1.78
C VAL A 285 -5.53 13.76 -1.37
N ILE A 286 -6.35 12.71 -1.42
CA ILE A 286 -7.75 12.78 -0.99
C ILE A 286 -7.76 12.72 0.55
N ARG A 287 -8.40 13.69 1.20
CA ARG A 287 -8.43 13.86 2.67
C ARG A 287 -9.85 14.01 3.18
#